data_AF-I0GXJ2-F1
#
_entry.id   AF-I0GXJ2-F1
#
_cell.length_a   1.000
_cell.length_b   1.000
_cell.length_c   1.000
_cell.angle_alpha   90.00
_cell.angle_beta   90.00
_cell.angle_gamma   90.00
#
_symmetry.space_group_name_H-M   'P 1'
#
loop_
_entity.id
_entity.type
_entity.pdbx_description
1 polymer ?
#
loop_
_entity_poly.entity_id
_entity_poly.type
_entity_poly.pdbx_seq_one_letter_code
_entity_poly.pdbx_strand_id
1 'polypeptide(L)' 'MILVDGELWGTAREIADQLGHGVTIRAVRYWASDQGLRKARIADGHGRPQVRYPLGQASRIELEMRDRGSVRGRRS' A
#
# COMPACT_ATOMS: atom_id res chain seq x y z
N MET A 1 12.65 1.35 -1.81
CA MET A 1 11.58 2.33 -2.07
C MET A 1 12.19 3.56 -2.71
N ILE A 2 11.40 4.44 -3.30
CA ILE A 2 11.88 5.67 -3.96
C ILE A 2 11.06 6.87 -3.50
N LEU A 3 11.68 8.04 -3.37
CA LEU A 3 10.99 9.29 -3.07
C LEU A 3 10.66 9.99 -4.40
N VAL A 4 9.39 10.33 -4.61
CA VAL A 4 8.90 11.03 -5.81
C VAL A 4 7.98 12.16 -5.33
N ASP A 5 8.33 13.40 -5.66
CA ASP A 5 7.57 14.60 -5.30
C ASP A 5 7.21 14.68 -3.79
N GLY A 6 8.14 14.26 -2.92
CA GLY A 6 7.94 14.25 -1.47
C GLY A 6 7.12 13.07 -0.94
N GLU A 7 6.64 12.17 -1.80
CA GLU A 7 5.91 10.97 -1.43
C GLU A 7 6.80 9.73 -1.59
N LEU A 8 6.76 8.80 -0.62
CA LEU A 8 7.54 7.57 -0.70
C LEU A 8 6.75 6.48 -1.45
N TRP A 9 7.31 6.00 -2.55
CA TRP A 9 6.72 4.98 -3.41
C TRP A 9 7.47 3.65 -3.31
N GLY A 10 6.72 2.58 -3.08
CA GLY A 10 7.26 1.22 -2.97
C GLY A 10 6.50 0.24 -3.86
N THR A 11 7.14 -0.85 -4.22
CA THR A 11 6.42 -2.02 -4.77
C THR A 11 5.44 -2.56 -3.73
N ALA A 12 4.47 -3.38 -4.16
CA ALA A 12 3.53 -3.99 -3.22
C ALA A 12 4.21 -4.80 -2.11
N ARG A 13 5.38 -5.39 -2.40
CA ARG A 13 6.21 -6.07 -1.39
C ARG A 13 6.81 -5.09 -0.40
N GLU A 14 7.51 -4.06 -0.89
CA GLU A 14 8.11 -3.03 -0.02
C GLU A 14 7.07 -2.35 0.87
N ILE A 15 5.87 -2.09 0.34
CA ILE A 15 4.77 -1.48 1.10
C ILE A 15 4.26 -2.45 2.19
N ALA A 16 4.06 -3.72 1.85
CA ALA A 16 3.63 -4.72 2.82
C ALA A 16 4.66 -4.92 3.94
N ASP A 17 5.94 -5.03 3.58
CA ASP A 17 7.05 -5.17 4.51
C ASP A 17 7.15 -3.95 5.43
N GLN A 18 6.98 -2.73 4.89
CA GLN A 18 7.03 -1.49 5.66
C GLN A 18 5.84 -1.31 6.62
N LEU A 19 4.66 -1.80 6.24
CA LEU A 19 3.46 -1.69 7.09
C LEU A 19 3.42 -2.78 8.17
N GLY A 20 4.03 -3.95 7.97
CA GLY A 20 4.34 -4.95 9.00
C GLY A 20 3.16 -5.64 9.73
N HIS A 21 1.96 -5.09 9.71
CA HIS A 21 0.81 -5.49 10.53
C HIS A 21 -0.09 -6.57 9.89
N GLY A 22 0.51 -7.57 9.25
CA GLY A 22 -0.24 -8.59 8.50
C GLY A 22 -0.76 -8.09 7.14
N VAL A 23 -0.29 -6.93 6.70
CA VAL A 23 -0.49 -6.45 5.33
C VAL A 23 0.25 -7.38 4.39
N THR A 24 -0.47 -7.94 3.41
CA THR A 24 0.12 -8.79 2.39
C THR A 24 0.27 -8.04 1.07
N ILE A 25 1.15 -8.53 0.19
CA ILE A 25 1.25 -8.07 -1.21
C ILE A 25 -0.12 -8.06 -1.90
N ARG A 26 -0.95 -9.06 -1.59
CA ARG A 26 -2.32 -9.19 -2.12
C ARG A 26 -3.22 -8.05 -1.62
N ALA A 27 -3.14 -7.69 -0.35
CA ALA A 27 -3.90 -6.58 0.23
C ALA A 27 -3.55 -5.25 -0.46
N VAL A 28 -2.26 -4.96 -0.63
CA VAL A 28 -1.82 -3.73 -1.31
C VAL A 28 -2.35 -3.67 -2.75
N ARG A 29 -2.30 -4.78 -3.48
CA ARG A 29 -2.86 -4.86 -4.85
C ARG A 29 -4.38 -4.69 -4.86
N TYR A 30 -5.08 -5.29 -3.89
CA TYR A 30 -6.53 -5.14 -3.75
C TYR A 30 -6.93 -3.70 -3.48
N TRP A 31 -6.22 -2.99 -2.60
CA TRP A 31 -6.49 -1.58 -2.34
C TRP A 31 -6.36 -0.70 -3.58
N ALA A 32 -5.45 -1.05 -4.49
CA ALA A 32 -5.28 -0.32 -5.75
C ALA A 32 -6.35 -0.63 -6.80
N SER A 33 -7.07 -1.74 -6.66
CA SER A 33 -8.19 -2.09 -7.54
C SER A 33 -9.52 -1.58 -7.01
N ASP A 34 -9.71 -1.56 -5.69
CA ASP A 34 -11.04 -1.45 -5.07
C ASP A 34 -11.17 -0.32 -4.03
N GLN A 35 -10.05 0.21 -3.52
CA GLN A 35 -10.04 1.18 -2.41
C GLN A 35 -9.37 2.50 -2.78
N GLY A 36 -9.13 2.72 -4.08
CA GLY A 36 -8.58 3.98 -4.59
C GLY A 36 -7.08 4.20 -4.31
N LEU A 37 -6.33 3.17 -3.88
CA LEU A 37 -4.87 3.31 -3.76
C LEU A 37 -4.25 3.60 -5.12
N ARG A 38 -3.51 4.72 -5.22
CA ARG A 38 -2.84 5.10 -6.47
C ARG A 38 -1.77 4.06 -6.82
N LYS A 39 -1.59 3.83 -8.12
CA LYS A 39 -0.49 3.02 -8.66
C LYS A 39 0.13 3.75 -9.83
N ALA A 40 1.45 3.70 -9.90
CA ALA A 40 2.22 4.30 -11.00
C ALA A 40 3.33 3.34 -11.41
N ARG A 41 3.73 3.41 -12.69
CA ARG A 41 4.89 2.67 -13.19
C ARG A 41 6.10 3.60 -13.12
N ILE A 42 7.01 3.33 -12.19
CA ILE A 42 8.17 4.18 -11.90
C ILE A 42 9.43 3.31 -11.97
N ALA A 43 10.46 3.82 -12.63
CA ALA A 43 11.74 3.16 -12.73
C ALA A 43 12.38 3.00 -11.34
N ASP A 44 13.06 1.88 -11.12
CA ASP A 44 13.97 1.71 -9.99
C ASP A 44 15.33 2.37 -10.26
N GLY A 45 16.26 2.25 -9.31
CA GLY A 45 17.63 2.78 -9.46
C GLY A 45 18.44 2.15 -10.60
N HIS A 46 17.94 1.08 -11.23
CA HIS A 46 18.53 0.43 -12.40
C HIS A 46 17.77 0.75 -13.70
N GLY A 47 16.83 1.70 -13.67
CA GLY A 47 16.03 2.08 -14.83
C GLY A 47 14.91 1.09 -15.18
N ARG A 48 14.69 0.04 -14.38
CA ARG A 48 13.66 -0.96 -14.68
C ARG A 48 12.29 -0.45 -14.22
N PRO A 49 11.29 -0.37 -15.11
CA PRO A 49 9.97 0.13 -14.75
C PRO A 49 9.26 -0.88 -13.84
N GLN A 50 8.87 -0.45 -12.64
CA GLN A 50 8.13 -1.27 -11.68
C GLN A 50 6.82 -0.59 -11.27
N VAL A 51 5.78 -1.38 -11.00
CA VAL A 51 4.53 -0.86 -10.44
C VAL A 51 4.75 -0.56 -8.96
N ARG A 52 4.57 0.70 -8.60
CA ARG A 52 4.73 1.22 -7.24
C ARG A 52 3.46 1.88 -6.75
N TYR A 53 3.34 1.91 -5.44
CA TYR A 53 2.22 2.45 -4.68
C TYR A 53 2.76 3.43 -3.64
N PRO A 54 2.03 4.50 -3.33
CA PRO A 54 2.45 5.46 -2.32
C PRO A 54 2.23 4.90 -0.91
N LEU A 55 3.29 4.93 -0.08
CA LEU A 55 3.27 4.42 1.29
C LEU A 55 2.29 5.20 2.16
N GLY A 56 2.31 6.53 2.09
CA GLY A 56 1.45 7.37 2.94
C GLY A 56 -0.03 7.16 2.68
N GLN A 57 -0.42 6.84 1.43
CA GLN A 57 -1.81 6.48 1.10
C GLN A 57 -2.12 5.05 1.53
N ALA A 58 -1.21 4.10 1.28
CA ALA A 58 -1.39 2.71 1.70
C ALA A 58 -1.55 2.57 3.22
N SER A 59 -0.79 3.35 4.00
CA SER A 59 -0.92 3.40 5.47
C SER A 59 -2.29 3.92 5.91
N ARG A 60 -2.83 4.96 5.25
CA ARG A 60 -4.19 5.45 5.55
C ARG A 60 -5.26 4.39 5.28
N ILE A 61 -5.19 3.71 4.14
CA ILE A 61 -6.14 2.64 3.79
C ILE A 61 -6.01 1.47 4.76
N GLU A 62 -4.79 1.11 5.18
CA GLU A 62 -4.57 0.06 6.18
C GLU A 62 -5.29 0.40 7.50
N LEU A 63 -5.10 1.62 8.01
CA LEU A 63 -5.76 2.09 9.23
C LEU A 63 -7.29 2.07 9.11
N GLU A 64 -7.84 2.56 7.99
CA GLU A 64 -9.27 2.51 7.72
C GLU A 64 -9.80 1.07 7.64
N MET A 65 -9.07 0.17 6.98
CA MET A 65 -9.47 -1.23 6.83
C MET A 65 -9.40 -1.99 8.15
N ARG A 66 -8.40 -1.68 8.96
CA ARG A 66 -8.28 -2.23 10.31
C ARG A 66 -9.42 -1.79 11.19
N ASP A 67 -9.82 -0.52 11.12
CA ASP A 67 -10.99 -0.01 11.84
C ASP A 67 -12.28 -0.68 11.36
N ARG A 68 -12.54 -0.74 10.04
CA ARG A 68 -13.72 -1.43 9.46
C ARG A 68 -13.76 -2.93 9.81
N GLY A 69 -12.60 -3.60 9.81
CA GLY A 69 -12.46 -5.00 10.22
C GLY A 69 -12.72 -5.19 11.72
N SER A 70 -12.26 -4.25 12.55
CA SER A 70 -12.53 -4.24 14.00
C SER A 70 -14.02 -3.99 14.31
N VAL A 71 -14.68 -3.11 13.56
CA VAL A 71 -16.12 -2.84 13.68
C VAL A 71 -16.96 -4.07 13.31
N ARG A 72 -16.57 -4.85 12.29
CA ARG A 72 -17.25 -6.12 11.96
C ARG A 72 -17.07 -7.22 13.02
N GLY A 73 -16.05 -7.14 13.87
CA GLY A 73 -15.78 -8.08 14.96
C GLY A 73 -16.52 -7.77 16.27
N ARG A 74 -17.19 -6.62 16.40
CA ARG A 74 -17.86 -6.18 17.62
C ARG A 74 -19.38 -6.38 17.56
N ARG A 75 -19.80 -7.60 17.24
CA ARG A 75 -21.16 -8.12 17.45
C ARG A 75 -21.04 -9.52 18.06
N SER A 76 -20.79 -9.55 19.36
CA SER A 76 -20.97 -10.71 20.23
C SER A 76 -21.49 -10.22 21.57
#